data_AF-A0A8C6SG11-F1
#
_entry.id   AF-A0A8C6SG11-F1
#
_cell.length_a   1.000
_cell.length_b   1.000
_cell.length_c   1.000
_cell.angle_alpha   90.00
_cell.angle_beta   90.00
_cell.angle_gamma   90.00
#
_symmetry.space_group_name_H-M   'P 1'
#
loop_
_entity.id
_entity.type
_entity.pdbx_description
1 polymer ?
#
loop_
_entity_poly.entity_id
_entity_poly.type
_entity_poly.pdbx_seq_one_letter_code
_entity_poly.pdbx_strand_id
1 'polypeptide(L)' 'MASLCKRQQCTIDRRGFRQELDSWRHKLIHCVGFESILEGLFGPELVQDLQLFKGKN' A
#
# COMPACT_ATOMS: atom_id res chain seq x y z
N MET A 1 -25.32 -28.16 -2.13
CA MET A 1 -24.33 -27.54 -3.04
C MET A 1 -24.36 -26.00 -3.09
N ALA A 2 -25.35 -25.31 -2.49
CA ALA A 2 -25.45 -23.84 -2.56
C ALA A 2 -24.53 -23.04 -1.61
N SER A 3 -24.01 -23.66 -0.53
CA SER A 3 -23.16 -22.97 0.46
C SER A 3 -21.71 -22.73 0.00
N LEU A 4 -21.17 -23.62 -0.84
CA LEU A 4 -19.83 -23.47 -1.45
C LEU A 4 -19.79 -22.31 -2.46
N CYS A 5 -20.87 -22.12 -3.23
CA CYS A 5 -20.99 -21.04 -4.22
C CYS A 5 -20.93 -19.65 -3.55
N LYS A 6 -21.61 -19.46 -2.40
CA LYS A 6 -21.56 -18.19 -1.65
C LYS A 6 -20.19 -17.89 -1.03
N ARG A 7 -19.45 -18.92 -0.55
CA ARG A 7 -18.08 -18.74 -0.02
C ARG A 7 -17.09 -18.39 -1.12
N GLN A 8 -17.20 -19.02 -2.29
CA GLN A 8 -16.33 -18.71 -3.43
C GLN A 8 -16.57 -17.28 -3.92
N GLN A 9 -17.83 -16.86 -4.06
CA GLN A 9 -18.17 -15.47 -4.41
C GLN A 9 -17.60 -14.48 -3.39
N CYS A 10 -17.80 -14.70 -2.09
CA CYS A 10 -17.23 -13.86 -1.03
C CYS A 10 -15.68 -13.82 -1.07
N THR A 11 -15.03 -14.92 -1.47
CA THR A 11 -13.57 -14.95 -1.61
C THR A 11 -13.10 -14.15 -2.83
N ILE A 12 -13.83 -14.21 -3.94
CA ILE A 12 -13.57 -13.43 -5.17
C ILE A 12 -13.77 -11.94 -4.88
N ASP A 13 -14.89 -11.57 -4.26
CA ASP A 13 -15.21 -10.17 -3.94
C ASP A 13 -14.15 -9.57 -2.98
N ARG A 14 -13.72 -10.34 -1.97
CA ARG A 14 -12.63 -9.92 -1.06
C ARG A 14 -11.29 -9.78 -1.79
N ARG A 15 -11.01 -10.61 -2.80
CA ARG A 15 -9.81 -10.46 -3.63
C ARG A 15 -9.90 -9.22 -4.50
N GLY A 16 -11.06 -8.95 -5.12
CA GLY A 16 -11.30 -7.73 -5.91
C GLY A 16 -11.12 -6.47 -5.09
N PHE A 17 -11.76 -6.40 -3.92
CA PHE A 17 -11.60 -5.26 -3.01
C PHE A 17 -10.15 -5.07 -2.55
N ARG A 18 -9.43 -6.16 -2.28
CA ARG A 18 -8.01 -6.08 -1.93
C ARG A 18 -7.16 -5.57 -3.10
N GLN A 19 -7.42 -6.01 -4.32
CA GLN A 19 -6.74 -5.51 -5.52
C GLN A 19 -7.01 -4.02 -5.75
N GLU A 20 -8.25 -3.56 -5.55
CA GLU A 20 -8.57 -2.14 -5.63
C GLU A 20 -7.81 -1.34 -4.59
N LEU A 21 -7.82 -1.77 -3.32
CA LEU A 21 -7.05 -1.11 -2.26
C LEU A 21 -5.54 -1.08 -2.55
N ASP A 22 -4.97 -2.18 -3.05
CA ASP A 22 -3.56 -2.24 -3.42
C ASP A 22 -3.26 -1.30 -4.60
N SER A 23 -4.17 -1.21 -5.59
CA SER A 23 -4.06 -0.24 -6.69
C SER A 23 -4.11 1.19 -6.18
N TRP A 24 -5.03 1.51 -5.27
CA TRP A 24 -5.14 2.82 -4.63
C TRP A 24 -3.89 3.16 -3.82
N ARG A 25 -3.39 2.22 -3.01
CA ARG A 25 -2.14 2.38 -2.27
C ARG A 25 -0.97 2.68 -3.22
N HIS A 26 -0.87 1.95 -4.32
CA HIS A 26 0.20 2.17 -5.31
C HIS A 26 0.09 3.56 -5.96
N LYS A 27 -1.12 3.95 -6.39
CA LYS A 27 -1.38 5.29 -6.94
C LYS A 27 -1.06 6.38 -5.93
N LEU A 28 -1.44 6.22 -4.66
CA LEU A 28 -1.15 7.19 -3.61
C LEU A 28 0.35 7.38 -3.42
N ILE A 29 1.10 6.29 -3.28
CA ILE A 29 2.56 6.34 -3.13
C ILE A 29 3.21 6.98 -4.36
N HIS A 30 2.73 6.68 -5.57
CA HIS A 30 3.27 7.27 -6.79
C HIS A 30 2.93 8.76 -6.93
N CYS A 31 1.70 9.16 -6.62
CA CYS A 31 1.24 10.55 -6.76
C CYS A 31 1.83 11.48 -5.70
N VAL A 32 1.97 11.00 -4.46
CA VAL A 32 2.45 11.80 -3.33
C VAL A 32 3.95 11.64 -3.12
N GLY A 33 4.51 10.48 -3.46
CA GLY A 33 5.88 10.12 -3.15
C GLY A 33 6.00 9.46 -1.78
N PHE A 34 6.79 8.39 -1.70
CA PHE A 34 6.99 7.65 -0.45
C PHE A 34 7.66 8.51 0.63
N GLU A 35 8.68 9.29 0.27
CA GLU A 35 9.43 10.17 1.19
C GLU A 35 8.50 11.23 1.81
N SER A 36 7.60 11.82 1.02
CA SER A 36 6.63 12.82 1.49
C SER A 36 5.54 12.23 2.41
N ILE A 37 5.12 10.99 2.17
CA ILE A 37 4.21 10.27 3.10
C ILE A 37 4.91 10.01 4.43
N LEU A 38 6.17 9.59 4.41
CA LEU A 38 6.95 9.36 5.63
C LEU A 38 7.16 10.64 6.43
N GLU A 39 7.52 11.74 5.75
CA GLU A 39 7.68 13.05 6.38
C GLU A 39 6.38 13.52 7.04
N GLY A 40 5.23 13.34 6.37
CA GLY A 40 3.93 13.74 6.93
C GLY A 40 3.47 12.91 8.13
N LEU A 41 3.81 11.63 8.20
CA LEU A 41 3.37 10.73 9.28
C LEU A 41 4.33 10.67 10.47
N PHE A 42 5.64 10.70 10.19
CA PHE A 42 6.69 10.46 11.18
C PHE A 42 7.61 11.65 11.37
N GLY A 43 7.42 12.73 10.61
CA GLY A 43 8.28 13.89 10.63
C GLY A 43 9.55 13.72 9.77
N PRO A 44 10.35 14.79 9.65
CA PRO A 44 11.51 14.81 8.76
C PRO A 44 12.68 13.95 9.25
N GLU A 45 12.83 13.69 10.55
CA GLU A 45 13.95 12.92 11.11
C GLU A 45 14.03 11.50 10.52
N LEU A 46 12.90 10.79 10.42
CA LEU A 46 12.87 9.44 9.86
C LEU A 46 13.32 9.42 8.39
N VAL A 47 12.94 10.44 7.61
CA VAL A 47 13.35 10.53 6.20
C VAL A 47 14.85 10.79 6.10
N GLN A 48 15.41 11.65 6.95
CA GLN A 48 16.85 11.93 7.00
C GLN A 48 17.66 10.68 7.35
N ASP A 49 17.22 9.91 8.35
CA ASP A 49 17.86 8.66 8.74
C ASP A 49 17.84 7.63 7.59
N LEU A 50 16.73 7.53 6.87
CA LEU A 50 16.63 6.64 5.71
C LEU A 50 17.53 7.06 4.55
N GLN A 51 17.79 8.36 4.35
CA GLN A 51 18.75 8.81 3.33
C GLN A 51 20.17 8.33 3.62
N LEU A 52 20.55 8.13 4.90
CA LEU A 52 21.87 7.58 5.26
C LEU A 52 22.06 6.14 4.76
N PHE A 53 20.98 5.38 4.62
CA PHE A 53 20.98 4.00 4.13
C PHE A 53 20.76 3.90 2.62
N LYS A 54 20.40 4.99 1.94
CA LYS A 54 20.32 5.06 0.48
C LYS A 54 21.77 5.08 -0.02
N GLY A 55 22.31 3.87 -0.25
CA GLY A 55 23.71 3.67 -0.61
C GLY A 55 24.18 4.69 -1.63
N LYS A 56 25.31 5.35 -1.34
CA LYS A 56 26.04 6.13 -2.34
C LYS A 56 26.34 5.18 -3.51
N ASN A 57 25.68 5.38 -4.63
CA ASN A 57 26.16 4.88 -5.92
C ASN A 57 27.55 5.45 -6.22
#